data_AF-A0A2N2ZX50-F1
#
_entry.id   AF-A0A2N2ZX50-F1
#
_cell.length_a   1.000
_cell.length_b   1.000
_cell.length_c   1.000
_cell.angle_alpha   90.00
_cell.angle_beta   90.00
_cell.angle_gamma   90.00
#
_symmetry.space_group_name_H-M   'P 1'
#
loop_
_entity.id
_entity.type
_entity.pdbx_description
1 polymer ?
#
loop_
_entity_poly.entity_id
_entity_poly.type
_entity_poly.pdbx_seq_one_letter_code
_entity_poly.pdbx_strand_id
1 'polypeptide(L)'
;MPNDFNFISNIADGEYILDTYKSKLTKTIDWDTDTTISYKIPFAEKQKIYKILKKIDIFQYPENYAPTSKKDVFPSFTYRFEFTMNDIDYKINWQENTESEIKDARELRKLFIEIQKYLENDYIIKELPESKRAFF
;
A
#
# COMPACT_ATOMS: atom_id res chain seq x y z
N MET A 1 -3.94 12.92 14.17
CA MET A 1 -3.37 11.60 13.87
C MET A 1 -2.82 11.07 15.19
N PRO A 2 -3.24 9.89 15.64
CA PRO A 2 -2.73 9.27 16.85
C PRO A 2 -1.20 9.09 16.81
N ASN A 3 -0.55 9.16 17.96
CA ASN A 3 0.92 9.09 18.05
C ASN A 3 1.46 7.70 17.68
N ASP A 4 0.65 6.67 17.90
CA ASP A 4 0.90 5.27 17.58
C ASP A 4 0.60 4.94 16.11
N PHE A 5 0.04 5.88 15.32
CA PHE A 5 -0.30 5.61 13.93
C PHE A 5 0.93 5.18 13.14
N ASN A 6 0.94 3.93 12.69
CA ASN A 6 1.98 3.33 11.86
C ASN A 6 1.32 2.33 10.92
N PHE A 7 1.98 2.03 9.81
CA PHE A 7 1.46 1.10 8.84
C PHE A 7 2.55 0.36 8.09
N ILE A 8 2.17 -0.80 7.55
CA ILE A 8 2.89 -1.55 6.53
C ILE A 8 2.01 -1.55 5.28
N SER A 9 2.57 -1.14 4.14
CA SER A 9 1.87 -1.15 2.86
C SER A 9 2.68 -1.92 1.83
N ASN A 10 2.07 -2.94 1.25
CA ASN A 10 2.57 -3.65 0.07
C ASN A 10 1.83 -3.11 -1.16
N ILE A 11 2.57 -2.58 -2.12
CA ILE A 11 2.05 -1.90 -3.32
C ILE A 11 2.84 -2.28 -4.57
N ALA A 12 2.26 -1.97 -5.74
CA ALA A 12 2.81 -2.31 -7.05
C ALA A 12 3.16 -3.81 -7.16
N ASP A 13 2.21 -4.67 -6.78
CA ASP A 13 2.34 -6.14 -6.82
C ASP A 13 3.55 -6.69 -6.03
N GLY A 14 3.82 -6.11 -4.86
CA GLY A 14 4.97 -6.47 -4.05
C GLY A 14 6.28 -5.86 -4.51
N GLU A 15 6.28 -4.93 -5.47
CA GLU A 15 7.50 -4.18 -5.80
C GLU A 15 7.98 -3.35 -4.60
N TYR A 16 7.06 -2.75 -3.82
CA TYR A 16 7.41 -1.95 -2.66
C TYR A 16 6.72 -2.44 -1.39
N ILE A 17 7.50 -2.55 -0.31
CA ILE A 17 7.00 -2.74 1.06
C ILE A 17 7.49 -1.57 1.92
N LEU A 18 6.57 -0.67 2.27
CA LEU A 18 6.84 0.45 3.18
C LEU A 18 6.45 0.04 4.60
N ASP A 19 7.42 -0.01 5.52
CA ASP A 19 7.22 -0.31 6.94
C ASP A 19 7.55 0.93 7.79
N THR A 20 6.52 1.63 8.27
CA THR A 20 6.73 2.84 9.07
C THR A 20 7.05 2.56 10.54
N TYR A 21 6.79 1.35 11.04
CA TYR A 21 7.18 0.96 12.40
C TYR A 21 8.70 0.89 12.52
N LYS A 22 9.34 0.35 11.48
CA LYS A 22 10.79 0.18 11.43
C LYS A 22 11.51 1.29 10.67
N SER A 23 10.75 2.22 10.06
CA SER A 23 11.29 3.26 9.16
C SER A 23 12.13 2.64 8.04
N LYS A 24 11.54 1.71 7.30
CA LYS A 24 12.20 0.99 6.21
C LYS A 24 11.33 0.96 4.96
N LEU A 25 12.01 0.92 3.82
CA LEU A 25 11.42 0.60 2.53
C LEU A 25 12.19 -0.58 1.94
N THR A 26 11.47 -1.62 1.55
CA THR A 26 12.00 -2.72 0.74
C THR A 26 11.47 -2.57 -0.68
N LYS A 27 12.39 -2.63 -1.65
CA LYS A 27 12.10 -2.66 -3.09
C LYS A 27 12.56 -3.98 -3.65
N THR A 28 11.66 -4.69 -4.32
CA THR A 28 11.97 -5.92 -5.05
C THR A 28 12.76 -5.57 -6.32
N ILE A 29 13.91 -6.20 -6.52
CA ILE A 29 14.77 -5.98 -7.70
C ILE A 29 14.54 -7.06 -8.76
N ASP A 30 14.44 -8.32 -8.34
CA ASP A 30 14.05 -9.45 -9.18
C ASP A 30 13.33 -10.53 -8.35
N TRP A 31 13.16 -11.74 -8.87
CA TRP A 31 12.42 -12.81 -8.20
C TRP A 31 13.07 -13.30 -6.90
N ASP A 32 14.38 -13.13 -6.74
CA ASP A 32 15.15 -13.67 -5.62
C ASP A 32 15.87 -12.58 -4.82
N THR A 33 15.83 -11.33 -5.28
CA THR A 33 16.64 -10.24 -4.75
C THR A 33 15.79 -9.02 -4.40
N ASP A 34 15.93 -8.58 -3.14
CA ASP A 34 15.36 -7.34 -2.63
C ASP A 34 16.46 -6.37 -2.21
N THR A 35 16.16 -5.07 -2.27
CA THR A 35 16.94 -4.01 -1.63
C THR A 35 16.13 -3.38 -0.50
N THR A 36 16.71 -3.29 0.69
CA THR A 36 16.07 -2.60 1.82
C THR A 36 16.89 -1.38 2.24
N ILE A 37 16.24 -0.24 2.35
CA ILE A 37 16.85 1.01 2.81
C ILE A 37 16.18 1.52 4.09
N SER A 38 16.93 2.30 4.87
CA SER A 38 16.35 3.13 5.92
C SER A 38 15.55 4.24 5.24
N TYR A 39 14.24 4.27 5.49
CA TYR A 39 13.34 5.20 4.83
C TYR A 39 12.25 5.66 5.79
N LYS A 40 12.20 6.96 6.03
CA LYS A 40 11.20 7.56 6.91
C LYS A 40 10.28 8.44 6.09
N ILE A 41 9.03 8.03 5.95
CA ILE A 41 8.00 8.87 5.35
C ILE A 41 7.84 10.17 6.15
N PRO A 42 7.83 11.36 5.50
CA PRO A 42 7.58 12.63 6.16
C PRO A 42 6.25 12.63 6.89
N PHE A 43 6.20 13.35 8.02
CA PHE A 43 4.99 13.47 8.83
C PHE A 43 3.79 13.99 8.04
N ALA A 44 4.00 14.95 7.12
CA ALA A 44 2.94 15.51 6.30
C ALA A 44 2.28 14.45 5.41
N GLU A 45 3.07 13.56 4.80
CA GLU A 45 2.58 12.49 3.93
C GLU A 45 1.89 11.39 4.75
N LYS A 46 2.49 11.02 5.89
CA LYS A 46 1.85 10.12 6.86
C LYS A 46 0.49 10.64 7.32
N GLN A 47 0.36 11.95 7.52
CA GLN A 47 -0.90 12.59 7.89
C GLN A 47 -1.92 12.56 6.73
N LYS A 48 -1.49 12.66 5.48
CA LYS A 48 -2.39 12.49 4.31
C LYS A 48 -2.97 11.08 4.27
N ILE A 49 -2.13 10.06 4.44
CA ILE A 49 -2.57 8.65 4.51
C ILE A 49 -3.60 8.46 5.62
N TYR A 50 -3.31 8.94 6.84
CA TYR A 50 -4.28 8.92 7.94
C TYR A 50 -5.63 9.56 7.59
N LYS A 51 -5.61 10.72 6.91
CA LYS A 51 -6.85 11.41 6.48
C LYS A 51 -7.64 10.59 5.46
N ILE A 52 -6.96 9.89 4.55
CA ILE A 52 -7.61 8.97 3.60
C ILE A 52 -8.29 7.83 4.36
N LEU A 53 -7.58 7.16 5.27
CA LEU A 53 -8.12 6.06 6.08
C LEU A 53 -9.38 6.47 6.86
N LYS A 54 -9.37 7.67 7.44
CA LYS A 54 -10.55 8.21 8.13
C LYS A 54 -11.70 8.53 7.18
N LYS A 55 -11.41 9.09 6.00
CA LYS A 55 -12.43 9.46 5.01
C LYS A 55 -13.17 8.25 4.47
N ILE A 56 -12.47 7.13 4.29
CA ILE A 56 -13.04 5.89 3.72
C ILE A 56 -13.66 4.99 4.78
N ASP A 57 -13.61 5.39 6.06
CA ASP A 57 -14.02 4.58 7.21
C ASP A 57 -13.41 3.16 7.18
N ILE A 58 -12.07 3.13 7.15
CA ILE A 58 -11.31 1.90 6.91
C ILE A 58 -11.65 0.74 7.86
N PHE A 59 -12.18 1.03 9.05
CA PHE A 59 -12.56 0.04 10.04
C PHE A 59 -13.78 -0.80 9.65
N GLN A 60 -14.55 -0.37 8.64
CA GLN A 60 -15.66 -1.13 8.09
C GLN A 60 -15.20 -2.14 7.02
N TYR A 61 -13.95 -2.06 6.57
CA TYR A 61 -13.43 -3.00 5.58
C TYR A 61 -13.14 -4.34 6.25
N PRO A 62 -13.56 -5.47 5.64
CA PRO A 62 -13.16 -6.78 6.12
C PRO A 62 -11.66 -7.01 5.94
N GLU A 63 -11.08 -7.87 6.77
CA GLU A 63 -9.65 -8.23 6.64
C GLU A 63 -9.33 -8.79 5.26
N ASN A 64 -10.23 -9.60 4.68
CA ASN A 64 -10.11 -10.09 3.31
C ASN A 64 -11.15 -9.37 2.46
N TYR A 65 -10.73 -8.28 1.83
CA TYR A 65 -11.61 -7.46 1.00
C TYR A 65 -11.74 -8.08 -0.39
N ALA A 66 -12.98 -8.35 -0.78
CA ALA A 66 -13.35 -8.85 -2.10
C ALA A 66 -14.60 -8.09 -2.58
N PRO A 67 -14.48 -7.20 -3.57
CA PRO A 67 -15.64 -6.49 -4.09
C PRO A 67 -16.60 -7.43 -4.82
N THR A 68 -17.89 -7.10 -4.82
CA THR A 68 -18.95 -7.97 -5.35
C THR A 68 -19.12 -7.91 -6.87
N SER A 69 -18.50 -6.94 -7.55
CA SER A 69 -18.56 -6.80 -9.01
C SER A 69 -17.59 -7.73 -9.71
N LYS A 70 -17.99 -8.33 -10.83
CA LYS A 70 -17.32 -9.49 -11.48
C LYS A 70 -16.58 -9.17 -12.79
N LYS A 71 -15.97 -7.99 -12.94
CA LYS A 71 -15.22 -7.71 -14.17
C LYS A 71 -13.81 -8.25 -14.02
N ASP A 72 -13.62 -9.54 -14.23
CA ASP A 72 -12.29 -10.16 -14.08
C ASP A 72 -11.26 -9.45 -14.97
N VAL A 73 -10.15 -9.00 -14.37
CA VAL A 73 -9.04 -8.32 -15.03
C VAL A 73 -7.75 -9.07 -14.75
N PHE A 74 -6.97 -9.26 -15.81
CA PHE A 74 -5.63 -9.81 -15.76
C PHE A 74 -4.63 -8.76 -16.30
N PRO A 75 -3.50 -8.53 -15.63
CA PRO A 75 -3.07 -9.15 -14.37
C PRO A 75 -3.90 -8.68 -13.15
N SER A 76 -4.00 -9.53 -12.13
CA SER A 76 -4.57 -9.16 -10.83
C SER A 76 -3.49 -8.58 -9.93
N PHE A 77 -3.78 -7.51 -9.20
CA PHE A 77 -2.84 -6.92 -8.26
C PHE A 77 -3.14 -7.39 -6.83
N THR A 78 -2.10 -7.78 -6.09
CA THR A 78 -2.26 -8.07 -4.65
C THR A 78 -1.82 -6.88 -3.82
N TYR A 79 -2.75 -6.34 -3.04
CA TYR A 79 -2.48 -5.27 -2.08
C TYR A 79 -2.62 -5.78 -0.63
N ARG A 80 -1.74 -5.30 0.23
CA ARG A 80 -1.82 -5.53 1.68
C ARG A 80 -1.55 -4.24 2.42
N PHE A 81 -2.43 -3.92 3.37
CA PHE A 81 -2.30 -2.75 4.23
C PHE A 81 -2.55 -3.16 5.68
N GLU A 82 -1.53 -3.03 6.52
CA GLU A 82 -1.61 -3.23 7.96
C GLU A 82 -1.36 -1.91 8.66
N PHE A 83 -2.10 -1.61 9.72
CA PHE A 83 -1.88 -0.39 10.47
C PHE A 83 -2.32 -0.52 11.93
N THR A 84 -1.65 0.23 12.80
CA THR A 84 -2.02 0.43 14.20
C THR A 84 -2.53 1.84 14.35
N MET A 85 -3.65 2.03 15.05
CA MET A 85 -4.17 3.37 15.33
C MET A 85 -5.14 3.37 16.51
N ASN A 86 -4.84 4.15 17.54
CA ASN A 86 -5.53 4.12 18.84
C ASN A 86 -5.41 2.75 19.53
N ASP A 87 -4.21 2.17 19.51
CA ASP A 87 -3.87 0.88 20.15
C ASP A 87 -4.61 -0.34 19.56
N ILE A 88 -5.19 -0.20 18.37
CA ILE A 88 -5.84 -1.30 17.64
C ILE A 88 -5.10 -1.57 16.34
N ASP A 89 -4.75 -2.83 16.14
CA ASP A 89 -4.15 -3.35 14.91
C ASP A 89 -5.24 -3.78 13.92
N TYR A 90 -5.09 -3.34 12.68
CA TYR A 90 -5.96 -3.70 11.57
C TYR A 90 -5.14 -4.17 10.39
N LYS A 91 -5.75 -5.05 9.59
CA LYS A 91 -5.16 -5.62 8.39
C LYS A 91 -6.21 -5.71 7.31
N ILE A 92 -5.81 -5.39 6.09
CA ILE A 92 -6.61 -5.54 4.88
C ILE A 92 -5.74 -6.21 3.83
N ASN A 93 -6.22 -7.34 3.34
CA ASN A 93 -5.70 -8.07 2.19
C ASN A 93 -6.71 -7.88 1.07
N TRP A 94 -6.24 -7.42 -0.08
CA TRP A 94 -7.08 -7.24 -1.24
C TRP A 94 -6.38 -7.78 -2.48
N GLN A 95 -6.91 -8.87 -3.02
CA GLN A 95 -6.58 -9.31 -4.37
C GLN A 95 -7.50 -8.56 -5.33
N GLU A 96 -6.99 -7.49 -5.92
CA GLU A 96 -7.70 -6.73 -6.92
C GLU A 96 -7.67 -7.47 -8.26
N ASN A 97 -8.74 -8.20 -8.53
CA ASN A 97 -8.91 -8.99 -9.76
C ASN A 97 -10.12 -8.55 -10.60
N THR A 98 -10.83 -7.48 -10.21
CA THR A 98 -12.18 -7.20 -10.73
C THR A 98 -12.43 -5.78 -11.25
N GLU A 99 -11.40 -4.91 -11.29
CA GLU A 99 -11.53 -3.46 -11.60
C GLU A 99 -12.81 -2.85 -11.01
N SER A 100 -13.10 -3.19 -9.75
CA SER A 100 -14.43 -2.90 -9.22
C SER A 100 -14.71 -1.40 -9.14
N GLU A 101 -15.88 -1.02 -9.67
CA GLU A 101 -16.38 0.36 -9.67
C GLU A 101 -17.20 0.68 -8.41
N ILE A 102 -17.39 -0.27 -7.50
CA ILE A 102 -18.06 0.02 -6.23
C ILE A 102 -17.23 1.04 -5.44
N LYS A 103 -17.92 1.93 -4.73
CA LYS A 103 -17.30 3.08 -4.04
C LYS A 103 -16.11 2.66 -3.18
N ASP A 104 -16.28 1.60 -2.39
CA ASP A 104 -15.27 1.17 -1.43
C ASP A 104 -14.00 0.65 -2.13
N ALA A 105 -14.15 -0.10 -3.22
CA ALA A 105 -13.01 -0.56 -4.01
C ALA A 105 -12.26 0.62 -4.63
N ARG A 106 -12.98 1.61 -5.19
CA ARG A 106 -12.35 2.80 -5.78
C ARG A 106 -11.60 3.63 -4.76
N GLU A 107 -12.16 3.81 -3.57
CA GLU A 107 -11.52 4.59 -2.51
C GLU A 107 -10.31 3.86 -1.91
N LEU A 108 -10.39 2.54 -1.73
CA LEU A 108 -9.26 1.72 -1.30
C LEU A 108 -8.14 1.70 -2.36
N ARG A 109 -8.47 1.64 -3.65
CA ARG A 109 -7.50 1.75 -4.75
C ARG A 109 -6.78 3.09 -4.73
N LYS A 110 -7.52 4.19 -4.51
CA LYS A 110 -6.93 5.53 -4.38
C LYS A 110 -5.91 5.58 -3.25
N LEU A 111 -6.14 4.94 -2.10
CA LEU A 111 -5.16 4.86 -1.02
C LEU A 111 -3.82 4.29 -1.53
N PHE A 112 -3.84 3.13 -2.18
CA PHE A 112 -2.64 2.48 -2.68
C PHE A 112 -1.94 3.30 -3.77
N ILE A 113 -2.71 3.87 -4.70
CA ILE A 113 -2.20 4.76 -5.75
C ILE A 113 -1.49 5.98 -5.14
N GLU A 114 -2.06 6.59 -4.10
CA GLU A 114 -1.44 7.77 -3.47
C GLU A 114 -0.13 7.42 -2.74
N ILE A 115 -0.06 6.24 -2.09
CA ILE A 115 1.19 5.75 -1.49
C ILE A 115 2.24 5.49 -2.59
N GLN A 116 1.84 4.81 -3.67
CA GLN A 116 2.74 4.50 -4.79
C GLN A 116 3.29 5.76 -5.45
N LYS A 117 2.41 6.71 -5.81
CA LYS A 117 2.83 8.01 -6.37
C LYS A 117 3.79 8.74 -5.45
N TYR A 118 3.58 8.69 -4.14
CA TYR A 118 4.48 9.32 -3.20
C TYR A 118 5.88 8.69 -3.28
N LEU A 119 5.96 7.36 -3.25
CA LEU A 119 7.23 6.64 -3.33
C LEU A 119 7.94 6.88 -4.67
N GLU A 120 7.24 6.74 -5.79
CA GLU A 120 7.79 6.90 -7.13
C GLU A 120 8.29 8.32 -7.42
N ASN A 121 7.82 9.32 -6.67
CA ASN A 121 8.28 10.70 -6.83
C ASN A 121 9.47 11.07 -5.93
N ASP A 122 9.79 10.27 -4.92
CA ASP A 122 10.91 10.51 -4.01
C ASP A 122 12.25 10.25 -4.70
N TYR A 123 13.18 11.19 -4.58
CA TYR A 123 14.50 11.11 -5.23
C TYR A 123 15.31 9.91 -4.74
N ILE A 124 15.23 9.56 -3.45
CA ILE A 124 15.96 8.43 -2.87
C ILE A 124 15.50 7.13 -3.53
N ILE A 125 14.20 7.03 -3.82
CA ILE A 125 13.59 5.84 -4.40
C ILE A 125 13.91 5.73 -5.89
N LYS A 126 13.95 6.87 -6.59
CA LYS A 126 14.37 6.94 -8.01
C LYS A 126 15.83 6.53 -8.22
N GLU A 127 16.68 6.69 -7.22
CA GLU A 127 18.08 6.26 -7.27
C GLU A 127 18.27 4.75 -7.00
N LEU A 128 17.23 4.05 -6.52
CA LEU A 128 17.29 2.60 -6.34
C LEU A 128 17.32 1.88 -7.70
N PRO A 129 17.97 0.71 -7.78
CA PRO A 129 17.97 -0.08 -9.02
C PRO A 129 16.55 -0.33 -9.53
N GLU A 130 16.38 -0.31 -10.85
CA GLU A 130 15.12 -0.66 -11.48
C GLU A 130 14.81 -2.14 -11.25
N SER A 131 13.52 -2.44 -11.09
CA SER A 131 13.06 -3.83 -11.03
C SER A 131 13.21 -4.47 -12.40
N LYS A 132 13.80 -5.66 -12.43
CA LYS A 132 13.94 -6.52 -13.62
C LYS A 132 12.89 -7.62 -13.66
N ARG A 133 11.90 -7.57 -12.76
CA ARG A 133 10.83 -8.57 -12.70
C ARG A 133 9.98 -8.45 -13.96
N ALA A 134 9.99 -9.48 -14.79
CA ALA A 134 9.11 -9.56 -15.94
C ALA A 134 7.66 -9.74 -15.46
N PHE A 135 6.77 -8.86 -15.90
CA PHE A 135 5.33 -9.04 -15.76
C PHE A 135 4.88 -10.00 -16.88
N PHE A 136 4.37 -11.17 -16.51
CA PHE A 136 3.82 -12.17 -17.44
C PHE A 136 2.29 -12.12 -17.44
#